data_AF-A0A7S2DJE9-F1
#
_entry.id   AF-A0A7S2DJE9-F1
#
_cell.length_a   1.000
_cell.length_b   1.000
_cell.length_c   1.000
_cell.angle_alpha   90.00
_cell.angle_beta   90.00
_cell.angle_gamma   90.00
#
_symmetry.space_group_name_H-M   'P 1'
#
loop_
_entity.id
_entity.type
_entity.pdbx_description
1 polymer ?
#
loop_
_entity_poly.entity_id
_entity_poly.type
_entity_poly.pdbx_seq_one_letter_code
_entity_poly.pdbx_strand_id
1 'polypeptide(L)'
;RLTIPAGSQYPSGGMYDPWHMSDLNFFLVSGNVSFTCENDTAFLTANDIAWIRAGTAYSPLEAVEDSVVLVFSAAYDPITFRVAPTRPTEAPTDELYHRFYLTSEREWLEEDVDHYEWYSTSGSDPDILSVKWAPNGSLAAHYHGEGAVYIVSAGMLCFNFTDVDAESCIGAGEARWVRPGYRYAGEYATSLGAMIGVLNVHSGPNMNDIPDDIFFATKSLVLSSVGGDV
;
A
#
# COMPACT_ATOMS: atom_id res chain seq x y z
N ARG A 1 -6.48 0.16 10.41
CA ARG A 1 -7.74 -0.25 9.76
C ARG A 1 -8.83 0.71 10.18
N LEU A 2 -9.46 1.34 9.20
CA LEU A 2 -10.55 2.29 9.34
C LEU A 2 -11.79 1.68 8.70
N THR A 3 -12.93 1.73 9.38
CA THR A 3 -14.22 1.35 8.81
C THR A 3 -15.06 2.62 8.68
N ILE A 4 -15.56 2.89 7.48
CA ILE A 4 -16.37 4.06 7.15
C ILE A 4 -17.76 3.54 6.77
N PRO A 5 -18.80 3.76 7.60
CA PRO A 5 -20.17 3.36 7.27
C PRO A 5 -20.68 4.00 5.97
N ALA A 6 -21.59 3.33 5.27
CA ALA A 6 -22.27 3.86 4.10
C ALA A 6 -22.89 5.25 4.35
N GLY A 7 -22.65 6.20 3.45
CA GLY A 7 -23.15 7.58 3.53
C GLY A 7 -22.43 8.44 4.58
N SER A 8 -21.35 7.95 5.19
CA SER A 8 -20.50 8.71 6.10
C SER A 8 -19.17 9.07 5.45
N GLN A 9 -18.33 9.81 6.18
CA GLN A 9 -17.03 10.25 5.69
C GLN A 9 -15.94 10.15 6.73
N TYR A 10 -14.69 10.11 6.28
CA TYR A 10 -13.51 10.23 7.13
C TYR A 10 -12.52 11.28 6.61
N PRO A 11 -12.03 12.20 7.45
CA PRO A 11 -12.42 12.42 8.84
C PRO A 11 -13.87 12.92 8.99
N SER A 12 -14.53 12.54 10.08
CA SER A 12 -15.87 13.04 10.41
C SER A 12 -15.81 14.49 10.91
N GLY A 13 -16.83 15.30 10.60
CA GLY A 13 -17.01 16.61 11.25
C GLY A 13 -16.91 17.85 10.35
N GLY A 14 -16.91 17.70 9.02
CA GLY A 14 -17.07 18.81 8.08
C GLY A 14 -15.98 19.89 8.13
N MET A 15 -14.82 19.60 8.72
CA MET A 15 -13.68 20.51 8.72
C MET A 15 -12.95 20.50 7.38
N TYR A 16 -12.31 21.64 7.09
CA TYR A 16 -11.32 21.93 6.06
C TYR A 16 -10.55 20.72 5.53
N ASP A 17 -10.21 20.75 4.23
CA ASP A 17 -9.39 19.77 3.52
C ASP A 17 -8.24 19.23 4.41
N PRO A 18 -8.35 18.00 4.96
CA PRO A 18 -7.31 17.40 5.79
C PRO A 18 -5.97 17.34 5.04
N TRP A 19 -4.89 17.44 5.80
CA TRP A 19 -3.51 17.24 5.34
C TRP A 19 -2.68 16.62 6.46
N HIS A 20 -1.57 15.98 6.10
CA HIS A 20 -0.71 15.26 7.05
C HIS A 20 0.75 15.67 6.89
N MET A 21 1.55 15.58 7.95
CA MET A 21 2.99 15.92 7.92
C MET A 21 3.86 14.84 7.26
N SER A 22 3.27 13.70 6.95
CA SER A 22 3.91 12.59 6.26
C SER A 22 3.04 12.12 5.11
N ASP A 23 3.65 11.46 4.13
CA ASP A 23 2.92 10.83 3.05
C ASP A 23 1.95 9.80 3.62
N LEU A 24 0.74 9.81 3.07
CA LEU A 24 -0.31 8.88 3.38
C LEU A 24 -0.56 7.94 2.21
N ASN A 25 -0.86 6.71 2.56
CA ASN A 25 -1.41 5.74 1.63
C ASN A 25 -2.77 5.28 2.14
N PHE A 26 -3.75 5.29 1.24
CA PHE A 26 -5.06 4.69 1.43
C PHE A 26 -5.10 3.43 0.59
N PHE A 27 -5.21 2.27 1.23
CA PHE A 27 -5.44 0.99 0.58
C PHE A 27 -6.87 0.54 0.87
N LEU A 28 -7.71 0.42 -0.15
CA LEU A 28 -9.08 -0.06 0.04
C LEU A 28 -9.11 -1.58 0.10
N VAL A 29 -9.57 -2.11 1.24
CA VAL A 29 -9.73 -3.55 1.43
C VAL A 29 -11.09 -3.99 0.90
N SER A 30 -12.14 -3.22 1.20
CA SER A 30 -13.51 -3.49 0.75
C SER A 30 -14.32 -2.20 0.69
N GLY A 31 -15.42 -2.24 -0.06
CA GLY A 31 -16.30 -1.09 -0.24
C GLY A 31 -15.79 -0.11 -1.29
N ASN A 32 -16.46 1.03 -1.37
CA ASN A 32 -16.18 2.09 -2.33
C ASN A 32 -16.12 3.45 -1.63
N VAL A 33 -15.06 4.21 -1.89
CA VAL A 33 -14.92 5.59 -1.40
C VAL A 33 -14.62 6.54 -2.55
N SER A 34 -15.05 7.78 -2.41
CA SER A 34 -14.61 8.87 -3.28
C SER A 34 -13.95 9.97 -2.47
N PHE A 35 -12.93 10.60 -3.05
CA PHE A 35 -12.40 11.85 -2.52
C PHE A 35 -11.67 12.62 -3.63
N THR A 36 -11.47 13.90 -3.36
CA THR A 36 -10.75 14.82 -4.23
C THR A 36 -9.42 15.16 -3.58
N CYS A 37 -8.32 15.05 -4.32
CA CYS A 37 -7.03 15.58 -3.91
C CYS A 37 -6.65 16.71 -4.88
N GLU A 38 -6.43 17.91 -4.34
CA GLU A 38 -6.28 19.13 -5.13
C GLU A 38 -7.46 19.35 -6.12
N ASN A 39 -7.29 19.02 -7.41
CA ASN A 39 -8.32 19.18 -8.44
C ASN A 39 -8.75 17.84 -9.08
N ASP A 40 -8.32 16.72 -8.52
CA ASP A 40 -8.50 15.39 -9.09
C ASP A 40 -9.34 14.52 -8.15
N THR A 41 -10.45 13.99 -8.67
CA THR A 41 -11.40 13.18 -7.90
C THR A 41 -11.30 11.74 -8.36
N ALA A 42 -11.06 10.83 -7.42
CA ALA A 42 -11.07 9.39 -7.69
C ALA A 42 -12.22 8.70 -6.97
N PHE A 43 -12.71 7.65 -7.61
CA PHE A 43 -13.58 6.64 -7.00
C PHE A 43 -12.74 5.38 -6.82
N LEU A 44 -12.39 5.09 -5.57
CA LEU A 44 -11.61 3.92 -5.22
C LEU A 44 -12.54 2.78 -4.84
N THR A 45 -12.16 1.57 -5.23
CA THR A 45 -12.80 0.31 -4.87
C THR A 45 -11.78 -0.64 -4.25
N ALA A 46 -12.21 -1.86 -3.92
CA ALA A 46 -11.32 -2.87 -3.33
C ALA A 46 -10.04 -3.09 -4.17
N ASN A 47 -8.90 -3.09 -3.48
CA ASN A 47 -7.53 -3.16 -4.00
C ASN A 47 -7.00 -1.91 -4.72
N ASP A 48 -7.77 -0.82 -4.80
CA ASP A 48 -7.23 0.46 -5.24
C ASP A 48 -6.39 1.10 -4.14
N ILE A 49 -5.38 1.84 -4.57
CA ILE A 49 -4.45 2.55 -3.68
C ILE A 49 -4.43 4.02 -4.06
N ALA A 50 -4.44 4.90 -3.07
CA ALA A 50 -4.08 6.29 -3.27
C ALA A 50 -2.89 6.64 -2.40
N TRP A 51 -1.89 7.27 -3.00
CA TRP A 51 -0.82 7.95 -2.28
C TRP A 51 -1.08 9.45 -2.28
N ILE A 52 -0.90 10.08 -1.13
CA ILE A 52 -1.00 11.53 -0.94
C ILE A 52 0.28 11.97 -0.25
N ARG A 53 0.97 12.91 -0.87
CA ARG A 53 2.20 13.48 -0.32
C ARG A 53 1.94 14.29 0.95
N ALA A 54 2.93 14.30 1.84
CA ALA A 54 2.97 15.19 3.00
C ALA A 54 2.65 16.66 2.61
N GLY A 55 1.77 17.30 3.37
CA GLY A 55 1.34 18.70 3.18
C GLY A 55 0.27 18.91 2.09
N THR A 56 -0.03 17.89 1.30
CA THR A 56 -1.11 17.94 0.31
C THR A 56 -2.46 17.82 0.99
N ALA A 57 -3.41 18.67 0.59
CA ALA A 57 -4.75 18.63 1.12
C ALA A 57 -5.65 17.73 0.26
N TYR A 58 -6.60 17.06 0.90
CA TYR A 58 -7.59 16.23 0.23
C TYR A 58 -8.95 16.40 0.89
N SER A 59 -10.04 16.14 0.18
CA SER A 59 -11.37 16.10 0.77
C SER A 59 -11.53 14.87 1.67
N PRO A 60 -12.48 14.85 2.61
CA PRO A 60 -12.83 13.61 3.30
C PRO A 60 -13.11 12.46 2.33
N LEU A 61 -12.77 11.24 2.74
CA LEU A 61 -13.16 10.01 2.07
C LEU A 61 -14.65 9.79 2.31
N GLU A 62 -15.44 9.91 1.26
CA GLU A 62 -16.89 9.71 1.28
C GLU A 62 -17.21 8.26 0.91
N ALA A 63 -17.82 7.51 1.83
CA ALA A 63 -18.13 6.11 1.62
C ALA A 63 -19.53 5.97 0.98
N VAL A 64 -19.58 5.37 -0.21
CA VAL A 64 -20.85 5.06 -0.89
C VAL A 64 -21.53 3.85 -0.24
N GLU A 65 -20.74 2.91 0.27
CA GLU A 65 -21.15 1.74 1.03
C GLU A 65 -20.20 1.48 2.20
N ASP A 66 -20.49 0.49 3.05
CA ASP A 66 -19.63 0.13 4.18
C ASP A 66 -18.22 -0.24 3.69
N SER A 67 -17.26 0.62 4.00
CA SER A 67 -15.93 0.56 3.44
C SER A 67 -14.88 0.28 4.51
N VAL A 68 -13.87 -0.52 4.17
CA VAL A 68 -12.71 -0.79 5.01
C VAL A 68 -11.48 -0.27 4.30
N VAL A 69 -10.80 0.69 4.94
CA VAL A 69 -9.61 1.33 4.44
C VAL A 69 -8.45 1.07 5.38
N LEU A 70 -7.31 0.67 4.84
CA LEU A 70 -6.05 0.70 5.56
C LEU A 70 -5.36 2.03 5.27
N VAL A 71 -5.19 2.82 6.33
CA VAL A 71 -4.48 4.10 6.30
C VAL A 71 -3.12 3.86 6.94
N PHE A 72 -2.05 4.18 6.23
CA PHE A 72 -0.70 4.09 6.78
C PHE A 72 0.19 5.20 6.24
N SER A 73 1.12 5.64 7.09
CA SER A 73 2.11 6.64 6.78
C SER A 73 3.39 5.97 6.32
N ALA A 74 3.99 6.44 5.24
CA ALA A 74 5.27 5.91 4.76
C ALA A 74 6.11 7.06 4.21
N ALA A 75 7.13 7.50 4.94
CA ALA A 75 8.01 8.56 4.46
C ALA A 75 8.95 7.99 3.38
N TYR A 76 8.80 8.44 2.14
CA TYR A 76 9.64 8.01 1.01
C TYR A 76 10.87 8.90 0.78
N ASP A 77 10.89 10.10 1.39
CA ASP A 77 12.03 11.03 1.47
C ASP A 77 12.66 10.94 2.89
N PRO A 78 14.00 11.04 3.08
CA PRO A 78 14.63 11.20 4.40
C PRO A 78 13.82 12.12 5.31
N ILE A 79 13.34 11.56 6.42
CA ILE A 79 12.47 12.21 7.39
C ILE A 79 13.16 13.49 7.90
N THR A 80 12.89 14.61 7.25
CA THR A 80 13.11 15.91 7.85
C THR A 80 11.86 16.20 8.68
N PHE A 81 11.96 15.92 9.99
CA PHE A 81 10.91 16.30 10.94
C PHE A 81 10.71 17.82 10.88
N ARG A 82 9.72 18.29 10.12
CA ARG A 82 9.28 19.68 10.12
C ARG A 82 8.03 19.77 10.97
N VAL A 83 8.18 20.26 12.20
CA VAL A 83 7.05 20.65 13.05
C VAL A 83 6.56 22.00 12.55
N ALA A 84 5.77 22.01 11.47
CA ALA A 84 5.08 23.22 11.03
C ALA A 84 3.60 23.09 11.41
N PRO A 85 3.06 23.92 12.32
CA PRO A 85 1.64 23.92 12.66
C PRO A 85 0.73 24.46 11.53
N THR A 86 1.32 24.93 10.44
CA THR A 86 0.64 25.52 9.28
C THR A 86 1.00 24.75 8.02
N ARG A 87 -0.02 24.44 7.19
CA ARG A 87 0.16 23.87 5.84
C ARG A 87 1.25 24.66 5.10
N PRO A 88 2.21 24.00 4.43
CA PRO A 88 3.13 24.69 3.55
C PRO A 88 2.34 25.52 2.53
N THR A 89 2.58 26.83 2.47
CA THR A 89 1.90 27.73 1.52
C THR A 89 2.46 27.62 0.11
N GLU A 90 3.64 27.03 -0.03
CA GLU A 90 4.31 26.83 -1.30
C GLU A 90 4.50 25.34 -1.52
N ALA A 91 3.72 24.83 -2.47
CA ALA A 91 3.79 23.48 -2.96
C ALA A 91 4.97 23.41 -3.97
N PRO A 92 5.90 22.45 -3.88
CA PRO A 92 7.03 22.37 -4.81
C PRO A 92 6.52 22.30 -6.25
N THR A 93 6.93 23.24 -7.10
CA THR A 93 6.25 23.53 -8.37
C THR A 93 6.37 22.44 -9.44
N ASP A 94 7.22 21.43 -9.24
CA ASP A 94 7.51 20.38 -10.23
C ASP A 94 7.27 18.95 -9.70
N GLU A 95 6.67 18.79 -8.51
CA GLU A 95 6.55 17.47 -7.86
C GLU A 95 5.09 16.99 -7.77
N LEU A 96 4.90 15.67 -7.87
CA LEU A 96 3.58 15.05 -7.73
C LEU A 96 3.05 15.23 -6.30
N TYR A 97 1.77 15.61 -6.19
CA TYR A 97 1.07 15.80 -4.92
C TYR A 97 0.34 14.55 -4.44
N HIS A 98 -0.14 13.76 -5.38
CA HIS A 98 -0.88 12.53 -5.14
C HIS A 98 -0.79 11.63 -6.37
N ARG A 99 -1.19 10.37 -6.19
CA ARG A 99 -1.37 9.41 -7.27
C ARG A 99 -2.44 8.39 -6.91
N PHE A 100 -3.27 8.07 -7.88
CA PHE A 100 -4.25 7.00 -7.80
C PHE A 100 -3.75 5.78 -8.58
N TYR A 101 -3.62 4.65 -7.89
CA TYR A 101 -3.24 3.36 -8.45
C TYR A 101 -4.50 2.52 -8.55
N LEU A 102 -5.22 2.68 -9.67
CA LEU A 102 -6.53 2.10 -9.92
C LEU A 102 -6.38 0.68 -10.44
N THR A 103 -6.18 -0.25 -9.52
CA THR A 103 -6.09 -1.66 -9.82
C THR A 103 -7.42 -2.22 -10.37
N SER A 104 -8.53 -1.61 -9.99
CA SER A 104 -9.87 -1.94 -10.47
C SER A 104 -10.08 -1.70 -11.97
N GLU A 105 -9.29 -0.80 -12.58
CA GLU A 105 -9.32 -0.52 -14.01
C GLU A 105 -8.45 -1.48 -14.83
N ARG A 106 -7.72 -2.37 -14.16
CA ARG A 106 -6.81 -3.30 -14.81
C ARG A 106 -7.52 -4.58 -15.26
N GLU A 107 -7.22 -5.01 -16.48
CA GLU A 107 -7.47 -6.37 -16.94
C GLU A 107 -6.42 -7.35 -16.40
N TRP A 108 -6.89 -8.43 -15.79
CA TRP A 108 -6.04 -9.49 -15.24
C TRP A 108 -5.89 -10.64 -16.22
N LEU A 109 -4.65 -11.11 -16.37
CA LEU A 109 -4.32 -12.30 -17.12
C LEU A 109 -4.74 -13.56 -16.33
N GLU A 110 -5.02 -14.64 -17.06
CA GLU A 110 -5.31 -15.96 -16.47
C GLU A 110 -4.00 -16.71 -16.18
N GLU A 111 -3.23 -16.19 -15.22
CA GLU A 111 -1.96 -16.77 -14.77
C GLU A 111 -2.06 -17.19 -13.29
N ASP A 112 -1.17 -18.09 -12.85
CA ASP A 112 -1.11 -18.49 -11.44
C ASP A 112 -0.84 -17.29 -10.53
N VAL A 113 0.01 -16.37 -10.98
CA VAL A 113 0.37 -15.12 -10.32
C VAL A 113 0.52 -14.03 -11.38
N ASP A 114 -0.48 -13.16 -11.49
CA ASP A 114 -0.42 -11.98 -12.36
C ASP A 114 -0.12 -10.74 -11.50
N HIS A 115 0.71 -9.82 -12.02
CA HIS A 115 1.16 -8.65 -11.28
C HIS A 115 1.32 -7.43 -12.19
N TYR A 116 1.21 -6.23 -11.61
CA TYR A 116 1.45 -4.96 -12.31
C TYR A 116 2.08 -3.96 -11.37
N GLU A 117 3.10 -3.30 -11.88
CA GLU A 117 3.95 -2.40 -11.14
C GLU A 117 3.77 -0.98 -11.67
N TRP A 118 3.37 -0.08 -10.78
CA TRP A 118 3.48 1.35 -11.02
C TRP A 118 4.78 1.83 -10.43
N TYR A 119 5.76 2.05 -11.30
CA TYR A 119 7.02 2.66 -10.89
C TYR A 119 6.86 4.16 -10.67
N SER A 120 7.62 4.66 -9.70
CA SER A 120 7.88 6.07 -9.51
C SER A 120 8.71 6.60 -10.68
N THR A 121 8.22 7.64 -11.34
CA THR A 121 8.94 8.28 -12.45
C THR A 121 9.92 9.36 -11.96
N SER A 122 9.67 9.92 -10.78
CA SER A 122 10.45 11.01 -10.18
C SER A 122 11.27 10.57 -8.96
N GLY A 123 11.02 9.38 -8.43
CA GLY A 123 11.51 8.94 -7.12
C GLY A 123 10.78 9.57 -5.93
N SER A 124 9.78 10.41 -6.18
CA SER A 124 9.06 11.18 -5.14
C SER A 124 7.74 10.54 -4.70
N ASP A 125 7.29 9.49 -5.37
CA ASP A 125 6.09 8.70 -5.07
C ASP A 125 6.49 7.23 -4.85
N PRO A 126 5.64 6.41 -4.21
CA PRO A 126 5.97 5.01 -3.98
C PRO A 126 5.91 4.18 -5.26
N ASP A 127 6.82 3.21 -5.35
CA ASP A 127 6.61 2.04 -6.21
C ASP A 127 5.53 1.16 -5.57
N ILE A 128 4.47 0.92 -6.34
CA ILE A 128 3.32 0.12 -5.94
C ILE A 128 3.20 -1.07 -6.87
N LEU A 129 3.02 -2.24 -6.29
CA LEU A 129 2.75 -3.48 -7.01
C LEU A 129 1.37 -4.01 -6.60
N SER A 130 0.53 -4.35 -7.57
CA SER A 130 -0.70 -5.11 -7.33
C SER A 130 -0.56 -6.51 -7.90
N VAL A 131 -0.85 -7.52 -7.09
CA VAL A 131 -0.72 -8.93 -7.47
C VAL A 131 -2.04 -9.67 -7.25
N LYS A 132 -2.46 -10.41 -8.27
CA LYS A 132 -3.57 -11.35 -8.21
C LYS A 132 -3.01 -12.77 -8.27
N TRP A 133 -3.41 -13.56 -7.30
CA TRP A 133 -3.08 -14.96 -7.21
C TRP A 133 -4.29 -15.79 -7.57
N ALA A 134 -4.14 -16.71 -8.53
CA ALA A 134 -5.13 -17.73 -8.78
C ALA A 134 -5.29 -18.65 -7.55
N PRO A 135 -6.43 -19.35 -7.41
CA PRO A 135 -6.58 -20.41 -6.42
C PRO A 135 -5.43 -21.43 -6.50
N ASN A 136 -4.72 -21.62 -5.39
CA ASN A 136 -3.51 -22.47 -5.29
C ASN A 136 -2.32 -22.02 -6.15
N GLY A 137 -2.35 -20.80 -6.71
CA GLY A 137 -1.22 -20.20 -7.40
C GLY A 137 -0.03 -20.07 -6.45
N SER A 138 1.18 -20.25 -6.97
CA SER A 138 2.41 -20.26 -6.19
C SER A 138 3.54 -19.53 -6.90
N LEU A 139 4.39 -18.86 -6.12
CA LEU A 139 5.64 -18.27 -6.56
C LEU A 139 6.79 -18.98 -5.85
N ALA A 140 7.81 -19.35 -6.62
CA ALA A 140 8.99 -20.04 -6.11
C ALA A 140 9.78 -19.17 -5.11
N ALA A 141 10.74 -19.79 -4.44
CA ALA A 141 11.65 -19.12 -3.53
C ALA A 141 12.29 -17.88 -4.17
N HIS A 142 12.18 -16.74 -3.49
CA HIS A 142 12.74 -15.48 -3.95
C HIS A 142 13.02 -14.57 -2.75
N TYR A 143 13.68 -13.44 -3.03
CA TYR A 143 13.88 -12.37 -2.06
C TYR A 143 13.69 -11.00 -2.72
N HIS A 144 13.52 -9.97 -1.90
CA HIS A 144 13.56 -8.58 -2.35
C HIS A 144 14.81 -7.90 -1.81
N GLY A 145 15.47 -7.12 -2.66
CA GLY A 145 16.61 -6.29 -2.25
C GLY A 145 16.18 -5.25 -1.22
N GLU A 146 14.97 -4.72 -1.38
CA GLU A 146 14.31 -3.80 -0.46
C GLU A 146 13.36 -4.53 0.50
N GLY A 147 12.94 -3.81 1.56
CA GLY A 147 11.88 -4.29 2.43
C GLY A 147 10.53 -3.97 1.83
N ALA A 148 9.56 -4.87 1.99
CA ALA A 148 8.25 -4.74 1.35
C ALA A 148 7.12 -4.86 2.37
N VAL A 149 5.99 -4.22 2.08
CA VAL A 149 4.75 -4.36 2.86
C VAL A 149 3.70 -4.99 1.98
N TYR A 150 3.27 -6.18 2.37
CA TYR A 150 2.22 -6.93 1.72
C TYR A 150 0.92 -6.60 2.44
N ILE A 151 -0.11 -6.23 1.69
CA ILE A 151 -1.44 -5.93 2.21
C ILE A 151 -2.43 -6.77 1.43
N VAL A 152 -3.20 -7.60 2.11
CA VAL A 152 -4.19 -8.45 1.44
C VAL A 152 -5.54 -7.73 1.39
N SER A 153 -6.09 -7.52 0.20
CA SER A 153 -7.46 -7.01 0.03
C SER A 153 -8.49 -8.14 0.00
N ALA A 154 -8.13 -9.29 -0.58
CA ALA A 154 -9.02 -10.44 -0.70
C ALA A 154 -8.28 -11.78 -0.62
N GLY A 155 -8.99 -12.83 -0.22
CA GLY A 155 -8.45 -14.19 -0.15
C GLY A 155 -7.46 -14.40 0.99
N MET A 156 -6.48 -15.28 0.77
CA MET A 156 -5.45 -15.63 1.76
C MET A 156 -4.14 -15.99 1.08
N LEU A 157 -3.07 -15.31 1.49
CA LEU A 157 -1.70 -15.53 1.04
C LEU A 157 -0.89 -16.19 2.16
N CYS A 158 -0.22 -17.29 1.82
CA CYS A 158 0.62 -18.06 2.72
C CYS A 158 2.07 -17.97 2.27
N PHE A 159 2.96 -18.00 3.25
CA PHE A 159 4.40 -17.90 3.04
C PHE A 159 5.03 -19.17 3.57
N ASN A 160 5.68 -19.91 2.68
CA ASN A 160 6.53 -21.01 3.08
C ASN A 160 7.90 -20.44 3.45
N PHE A 161 8.37 -20.81 4.62
CA PHE A 161 9.59 -20.29 5.18
C PHE A 161 10.73 -21.28 5.04
N THR A 162 11.95 -20.81 5.28
CA THR A 162 13.10 -21.70 5.49
C THR A 162 12.88 -22.54 6.76
N ASP A 163 13.69 -23.58 6.97
CA ASP A 163 13.58 -24.54 8.09
C ASP A 163 13.48 -23.91 9.50
N VAL A 164 13.71 -22.60 9.63
CA VAL A 164 13.77 -21.86 10.90
C VAL A 164 12.47 -21.14 11.26
N ASP A 165 11.67 -20.74 10.27
CA ASP A 165 10.43 -20.00 10.49
C ASP A 165 9.23 -20.91 10.15
N ALA A 166 8.16 -20.86 10.94
CA ALA A 166 6.97 -21.65 10.70
C ALA A 166 6.11 -21.00 9.62
N GLU A 167 5.46 -21.82 8.79
CA GLU A 167 4.46 -21.38 7.82
C GLU A 167 3.45 -20.40 8.44
N SER A 168 3.16 -19.32 7.72
CA SER A 168 2.22 -18.30 8.17
C SER A 168 1.42 -17.81 6.99
N CYS A 169 0.13 -17.57 7.22
CA CYS A 169 -0.79 -17.01 6.26
C CYS A 169 -1.38 -15.70 6.79
N ILE A 170 -1.69 -14.80 5.86
CA ILE A 170 -2.40 -13.55 6.13
C ILE A 170 -3.61 -13.44 5.20
N GLY A 171 -4.71 -12.91 5.70
CA GLY A 171 -5.98 -12.75 4.99
C GLY A 171 -6.38 -11.29 4.77
N ALA A 172 -7.55 -11.10 4.15
CA ALA A 172 -8.09 -9.78 3.83
C ALA A 172 -8.09 -8.80 5.02
N GLY A 173 -7.48 -7.63 4.82
CA GLY A 173 -7.32 -6.57 5.82
C GLY A 173 -6.11 -6.72 6.73
N GLU A 174 -5.33 -7.79 6.57
CA GLU A 174 -4.05 -7.99 7.26
C GLU A 174 -2.89 -7.49 6.39
N ALA A 175 -1.81 -7.13 7.07
CA ALA A 175 -0.58 -6.69 6.42
C ALA A 175 0.63 -7.40 7.03
N ARG A 176 1.65 -7.58 6.21
CA ARG A 176 2.93 -8.16 6.60
C ARG A 176 4.05 -7.30 6.09
N TRP A 177 4.93 -6.89 7.00
CA TRP A 177 6.21 -6.30 6.62
C TRP A 177 7.27 -7.39 6.51
N VAL A 178 8.12 -7.25 5.51
CA VAL A 178 9.31 -8.07 5.38
C VAL A 178 10.54 -7.22 5.19
N ARG A 179 11.60 -7.58 5.92
CA ARG A 179 12.88 -6.88 5.89
C ARG A 179 13.61 -7.08 4.55
N PRO A 180 14.44 -6.10 4.13
CA PRO A 180 15.34 -6.26 3.00
C PRO A 180 16.19 -7.53 3.07
N GLY A 181 16.37 -8.20 1.94
CA GLY A 181 17.19 -9.41 1.81
C GLY A 181 16.62 -10.65 2.51
N TYR A 182 15.37 -10.60 2.96
CA TYR A 182 14.73 -11.78 3.53
C TYR A 182 14.27 -12.71 2.40
N ARG A 183 14.68 -13.98 2.48
CA ARG A 183 14.28 -15.02 1.51
C ARG A 183 13.22 -15.92 2.09
N TYR A 184 12.15 -16.08 1.33
CA TYR A 184 11.12 -17.09 1.59
C TYR A 184 11.41 -18.33 0.75
N ALA A 185 10.99 -19.49 1.23
CA ALA A 185 11.04 -20.74 0.46
C ALA A 185 9.98 -20.76 -0.65
N GLY A 186 8.97 -19.90 -0.54
CA GLY A 186 7.97 -19.65 -1.57
C GLY A 186 6.76 -18.93 -0.98
N GLU A 187 5.86 -18.53 -1.87
CA GLU A 187 4.60 -17.89 -1.51
C GLU A 187 3.49 -18.57 -2.29
N TYR A 188 2.31 -18.69 -1.69
CA TYR A 188 1.21 -19.33 -2.37
C TYR A 188 -0.14 -18.86 -1.84
N ALA A 189 -1.15 -18.82 -2.69
CA ALA A 189 -2.51 -18.57 -2.28
C ALA A 189 -3.23 -19.88 -1.95
N THR A 190 -4.21 -19.82 -1.04
CA THR A 190 -5.06 -20.99 -0.77
C THR A 190 -6.04 -21.25 -1.93
N SER A 191 -6.97 -22.20 -1.75
CA SER A 191 -8.08 -22.44 -2.69
C SER A 191 -8.99 -21.23 -2.95
N LEU A 192 -8.86 -20.15 -2.17
CA LEU A 192 -9.60 -18.90 -2.38
C LEU A 192 -8.91 -17.93 -3.34
N GLY A 193 -7.65 -18.19 -3.71
CA GLY A 193 -6.79 -17.19 -4.33
C GLY A 193 -6.42 -16.07 -3.36
N ALA A 194 -5.79 -15.04 -3.87
CA ALA A 194 -5.46 -13.84 -3.11
C ALA A 194 -5.38 -12.61 -4.02
N MET A 195 -5.65 -11.45 -3.43
CA MET A 195 -5.40 -10.15 -4.05
C MET A 195 -4.61 -9.32 -3.05
N ILE A 196 -3.46 -8.79 -3.49
CA ILE A 196 -2.58 -8.03 -2.63
C ILE A 196 -2.11 -6.74 -3.29
N GLY A 197 -1.86 -5.73 -2.46
CA GLY A 197 -0.95 -4.63 -2.78
C GLY A 197 0.37 -4.83 -2.07
N VAL A 198 1.46 -4.46 -2.73
CA VAL A 198 2.81 -4.48 -2.19
C VAL A 198 3.43 -3.10 -2.34
N LEU A 199 3.92 -2.56 -1.24
CA LEU A 199 4.62 -1.28 -1.23
C LEU A 199 6.13 -1.46 -1.17
N ASN A 200 6.84 -0.50 -1.78
CA ASN A 200 8.30 -0.37 -1.71
C ASN A 200 9.04 -1.49 -2.44
N VAL A 201 8.61 -1.77 -3.67
CA VAL A 201 9.10 -2.86 -4.54
C VAL A 201 10.07 -2.39 -5.62
N HIS A 202 10.90 -1.37 -5.33
CA HIS A 202 11.75 -0.71 -6.34
C HIS A 202 12.49 -1.69 -7.27
N SER A 203 12.85 -2.86 -6.76
CA SER A 203 13.12 -4.04 -7.57
C SER A 203 12.09 -5.16 -7.34
N GLY A 204 11.62 -5.76 -8.44
CA GLY A 204 10.79 -6.96 -8.42
C GLY A 204 11.51 -8.15 -7.76
N PRO A 205 10.82 -9.30 -7.58
CA PRO A 205 11.39 -10.44 -6.86
C PRO A 205 12.63 -11.00 -7.58
N ASN A 206 13.69 -11.26 -6.81
CA ASN A 206 14.88 -11.92 -7.32
C ASN A 206 14.81 -13.42 -7.02
N MET A 207 14.79 -14.22 -8.08
CA MET A 207 14.67 -15.68 -8.02
C MET A 207 16.02 -16.39 -7.77
N ASN A 208 17.14 -15.65 -7.77
CA ASN A 208 18.46 -16.22 -7.47
C ASN A 208 18.69 -16.33 -5.97
N ASP A 209 19.82 -16.94 -5.60
CA ASP A 209 20.28 -16.92 -4.23
C ASP A 209 20.57 -15.49 -3.75
N ILE A 210 20.32 -15.26 -2.46
CA ILE A 210 20.66 -13.99 -1.82
C ILE A 210 22.19 -13.81 -1.93
N PRO A 211 22.68 -12.71 -2.51
CA PRO A 211 24.11 -12.39 -2.51
C PRO A 211 24.67 -12.35 -1.09
N ASP A 212 25.95 -12.68 -0.94
CA ASP A 212 26.65 -12.62 0.37
C ASP A 212 26.78 -11.17 0.90
N ASP A 213 26.51 -10.17 0.07
CA ASP A 213 26.62 -8.75 0.41
C ASP A 213 25.46 -8.25 1.30
N ILE A 214 25.75 -7.25 2.13
CA ILE A 214 24.79 -6.66 3.07
C ILE A 214 23.78 -5.77 2.32
N PHE A 215 22.49 -6.05 2.47
CA PHE A 215 21.42 -5.14 2.05
C PHE A 215 21.36 -3.92 2.98
N PHE A 216 21.64 -2.74 2.43
CA PHE A 216 21.43 -1.49 3.14
C PHE A 216 19.97 -1.05 2.98
N ALA A 217 19.21 -1.09 4.06
CA ALA A 217 17.94 -0.40 4.13
C ALA A 217 18.20 1.10 4.36
N THR A 218 17.88 1.96 3.40
CA THR A 218 17.90 3.42 3.62
C THR A 218 16.51 4.01 3.90
N LYS A 219 15.44 3.19 3.86
CA LYS A 219 14.06 3.65 4.04
C LYS A 219 13.42 3.04 5.27
N SER A 220 12.76 3.88 6.06
CA SER A 220 12.01 3.48 7.26
C SER A 220 10.51 3.59 7.00
N LEU A 221 9.78 2.51 7.27
CA LEU A 221 8.32 2.51 7.27
C LEU A 221 7.81 2.65 8.70
N VAL A 222 6.87 3.59 8.92
CA VAL A 222 6.18 3.74 10.20
C VAL A 222 4.70 3.43 10.01
N LEU A 223 4.30 2.21 10.35
CA LEU A 223 2.88 1.86 10.41
C LEU A 223 2.27 2.46 11.68
N SER A 224 1.65 3.62 11.56
CA SER A 224 0.83 4.22 12.61
C SER A 224 -0.65 3.96 12.32
N SER A 225 -1.40 3.48 13.31
CA SER A 225 -2.85 3.53 13.26
C SER A 225 -3.29 4.98 13.51
N VAL A 226 -3.99 5.60 12.56
CA VAL A 226 -4.68 6.87 12.82
C VAL A 226 -5.92 6.55 13.65
N GLY A 227 -5.75 6.47 14.97
CA GLY A 227 -6.85 6.37 15.92
C GLY A 227 -7.30 7.78 16.30
N GLY A 228 -8.34 8.27 15.63
CA GLY A 228 -9.21 9.28 16.23
C GLY A 228 -10.34 8.55 16.93
N ASP A 229 -10.64 8.91 18.18
CA ASP A 229 -11.84 8.41 18.86
C ASP A 229 -13.06 8.73 17.96
N VAL A 230 -13.74 7.67 17.50
CA VAL A 230 -14.98 7.74 16.72
C VAL A 230 -16.15 7.94 17.66
#